data_AF-A0A3A6PGE0-F1
#
_entry.id   AF-A0A3A6PGE0-F1
#
_cell.length_a   1.000
_cell.length_b   1.000
_cell.length_c   1.000
_cell.angle_alpha   90.00
_cell.angle_beta   90.00
_cell.angle_gamma   90.00
#
_symmetry.space_group_name_H-M   'P 1'
#
loop_
_entity.id
_entity.type
_entity.pdbx_description
1 polymer ?
#
loop_
_entity_poly.entity_id
_entity_poly.type
_entity_poly.pdbx_seq_one_letter_code
_entity_poly.pdbx_strand_id
1 'polypeptide(L)'
;MANMSGNKQINRLHLIYISVCFGIVVISILTVTIWHGEGAGTGLNNAATASSIVLAVVAIVMTIVDIAGQRNTIADLKETAKALEENLNKTNKSLEMVSTLESRLENSMNSLQKNHEELSRSISELQHRYESKGEDRIVEELEKLKKNISNSMPSQSTNSKELNDLRINSERQRQIRKAVRSFLEDKEGSSFSEILVSQELSEISAIPTELKAAMKYLLRIGGVIVSNGKYSIRN
;
A
#
# COMPACT_ATOMS: atom_id res chain seq x y z
N MET A 1 32.49 14.75 -9.36
CA MET A 1 31.87 13.46 -8.99
C MET A 1 32.60 12.33 -9.72
N ALA A 2 33.55 11.66 -9.06
CA ALA A 2 34.06 10.36 -9.48
C ALA A 2 34.92 9.76 -8.36
N ASN A 3 34.78 8.45 -8.15
CA ASN A 3 35.65 7.57 -7.36
C ASN A 3 35.64 7.67 -5.82
N MET A 4 34.60 7.09 -5.21
CA MET A 4 34.65 6.57 -3.83
C MET A 4 34.17 5.10 -3.73
N SER A 5 34.49 4.26 -4.72
CA SER A 5 34.18 2.82 -4.68
C SER A 5 35.41 1.89 -4.63
N GLY A 6 36.61 2.39 -4.96
CA GLY A 6 37.84 1.58 -5.02
C GLY A 6 38.43 1.16 -3.65
N ASN A 7 38.29 1.97 -2.60
CA ASN A 7 38.96 1.69 -1.31
C ASN A 7 38.34 0.54 -0.50
N LYS A 8 37.07 0.18 -0.75
CA LYS A 8 36.40 -0.85 0.06
C LYS A 8 36.78 -2.28 -0.38
N GLN A 9 37.12 -2.47 -1.65
CA GLN A 9 37.56 -3.77 -2.19
C GLN A 9 39.05 -4.01 -1.94
N ILE A 10 39.90 -2.99 -2.07
CA ILE A 10 41.35 -3.08 -1.84
C ILE A 10 41.65 -3.50 -0.39
N ASN A 11 40.92 -2.97 0.60
CA ASN A 11 41.07 -3.36 2.00
C ASN A 11 40.69 -4.81 2.29
N ARG A 12 39.67 -5.37 1.63
CA ARG A 12 39.30 -6.79 1.82
C ARG A 12 40.37 -7.72 1.25
N LEU A 13 40.94 -7.36 0.10
CA LEU A 13 41.95 -8.15 -0.59
C LEU A 13 43.28 -8.17 0.20
N HIS A 14 43.69 -7.03 0.77
CA HIS A 14 44.84 -6.97 1.67
C HIS A 14 44.62 -7.72 2.99
N LEU A 15 43.40 -7.70 3.54
CA LEU A 15 43.09 -8.42 4.78
C LEU A 15 43.16 -9.95 4.56
N ILE A 16 42.67 -10.44 3.42
CA ILE A 16 42.84 -11.85 3.03
C ILE A 16 44.33 -12.19 2.86
N TYR A 17 45.10 -11.34 2.18
CA TYR A 17 46.53 -11.58 1.95
C TYR A 17 47.33 -11.62 3.27
N ILE A 18 47.09 -10.65 4.17
CA ILE A 18 47.71 -10.61 5.50
C ILE A 18 47.33 -11.83 6.33
N SER A 19 46.06 -12.25 6.29
CA SER A 19 45.58 -13.45 6.98
C SER A 19 46.30 -14.71 6.50
N VAL A 20 46.47 -14.87 5.18
CA VAL A 20 47.19 -16.01 4.59
C VAL A 20 48.68 -15.97 4.93
N CYS A 21 49.35 -14.83 4.80
CA CYS A 21 50.75 -14.67 5.21
C CYS A 21 50.97 -14.98 6.69
N PHE A 22 50.08 -14.51 7.56
CA PHE A 22 50.12 -14.80 8.99
C PHE A 22 49.94 -16.30 9.27
N GLY A 23 49.00 -16.96 8.58
CA GLY A 23 48.81 -18.41 8.66
C GLY A 23 50.08 -19.19 8.30
N ILE A 24 50.79 -18.80 7.23
CA ILE A 24 52.05 -19.44 6.83
C ILE A 24 53.11 -19.30 7.92
N VAL A 25 53.29 -18.11 8.50
CA VAL A 25 54.27 -17.85 9.56
C VAL A 25 53.97 -18.69 10.81
N VAL A 26 52.70 -18.76 11.22
CA VAL A 26 52.28 -19.58 12.37
C VAL A 26 52.55 -21.07 12.11
N ILE A 27 52.25 -21.56 10.91
CA ILE A 27 52.56 -22.95 10.53
C ILE A 27 54.08 -23.19 10.57
N SER A 28 54.90 -22.28 10.06
CA SER A 28 56.36 -22.41 10.10
C SER A 28 56.91 -22.49 11.53
N ILE A 29 56.42 -21.65 12.44
CA ILE A 29 56.82 -21.67 13.86
C ILE A 29 56.37 -22.97 14.54
N LEU A 30 55.14 -23.42 14.27
CA LEU A 30 54.62 -24.70 14.78
C LEU A 30 55.46 -25.88 14.28
N THR A 31 55.87 -25.87 13.01
CA THR A 31 56.66 -26.97 12.43
C THR A 31 58.02 -27.10 13.11
N VAL A 32 58.69 -25.98 13.40
CA VAL A 32 60.01 -25.97 14.07
C VAL A 32 59.92 -26.38 15.54
N THR A 33 58.87 -25.93 16.24
CA THR A 33 58.67 -26.23 17.67
C THR A 33 58.25 -27.68 17.91
N ILE A 34 57.42 -28.23 17.03
CA ILE A 34 56.93 -29.62 17.12
C ILE A 34 58.04 -30.63 16.75
N TRP A 35 59.00 -30.28 15.88
CA TRP A 35 60.09 -31.17 15.47
C TRP A 35 60.98 -31.67 16.63
N HIS A 36 61.06 -30.93 17.74
CA HIS A 36 61.95 -31.26 18.87
C HIS A 36 61.29 -32.11 19.98
N GLY A 37 60.00 -32.46 19.88
CA GLY A 37 59.27 -33.17 20.94
C GLY A 37 58.97 -34.64 20.63
N GLU A 38 59.35 -35.57 21.52
CA GLU A 38 59.10 -37.03 21.39
C GLU A 38 57.61 -37.46 21.40
N GLY A 39 56.66 -36.53 21.54
CA GLY A 39 55.21 -36.78 21.49
C GLY A 39 54.46 -35.98 20.41
N ALA A 40 55.19 -35.34 19.50
CA ALA A 40 54.68 -34.43 18.49
C ALA A 40 53.66 -35.05 17.52
N GLY A 41 53.95 -36.25 17.00
CA GLY A 41 53.10 -36.90 16.00
C GLY A 41 51.73 -37.31 16.53
N THR A 42 51.68 -37.81 17.78
CA THR A 42 50.42 -38.17 18.45
C THR A 42 49.59 -36.95 18.81
N GLY A 43 50.22 -35.86 19.26
CA GLY A 43 49.55 -34.58 19.50
C GLY A 43 48.95 -33.98 18.22
N LEU A 44 49.70 -34.01 17.12
CA LEU A 44 49.25 -33.48 15.83
C LEU A 44 48.08 -34.30 15.25
N ASN A 45 48.14 -35.64 15.33
CA ASN A 45 47.05 -36.49 14.86
C ASN A 45 45.76 -36.29 15.67
N ASN A 46 45.88 -36.12 16.99
CA ASN A 46 44.74 -35.83 17.86
C ASN A 46 44.15 -34.44 17.58
N ALA A 47 45.01 -33.43 17.36
CA ALA A 47 44.57 -32.07 16.99
C ALA A 47 43.90 -32.03 15.61
N ALA A 48 44.40 -32.81 14.65
CA ALA A 48 43.79 -32.95 13.33
C ALA A 48 42.40 -33.61 13.42
N THR A 49 42.27 -34.66 14.25
CA THR A 49 40.99 -35.34 14.50
C THR A 49 39.99 -34.39 15.18
N ALA A 50 40.42 -33.65 16.20
CA ALA A 50 39.60 -32.65 16.88
C ALA A 50 39.15 -31.52 15.92
N SER A 51 40.05 -31.05 15.07
CA SER A 51 39.74 -30.02 14.05
C SER A 51 38.74 -30.54 13.01
N SER A 52 38.85 -31.81 12.60
CA SER A 52 37.91 -32.45 11.68
C SER A 52 36.50 -32.54 12.28
N ILE A 53 36.39 -32.87 13.57
CA ILE A 53 35.09 -32.91 14.27
C ILE A 53 34.46 -31.52 14.31
N VAL A 54 35.24 -30.49 14.64
CA VAL A 54 34.75 -29.10 14.69
C VAL A 54 34.29 -28.63 13.31
N LEU A 55 35.06 -28.91 12.25
CA LEU A 55 34.68 -28.57 10.88
C LEU A 55 33.40 -29.28 10.43
N ALA A 56 33.22 -30.54 10.82
CA ALA A 56 31.98 -31.28 10.53
C ALA A 56 30.76 -30.64 11.22
N VAL A 57 30.89 -30.21 12.47
CA VAL A 57 29.82 -29.51 13.19
C VAL A 57 29.48 -28.18 12.52
N VAL A 58 30.48 -27.39 12.12
CA VAL A 58 30.26 -26.12 11.41
C VAL A 58 29.53 -26.34 10.09
N ALA A 59 29.89 -27.39 9.34
CA ALA A 59 29.21 -27.75 8.10
C ALA A 59 27.72 -28.09 8.33
N ILE A 60 27.41 -28.85 9.37
CA ILE A 60 26.01 -29.17 9.74
C ILE A 60 25.24 -27.91 10.14
N VAL A 61 25.85 -26.99 10.91
CA VAL A 61 25.18 -25.73 11.28
C VAL A 61 24.89 -24.88 10.04
N MET A 62 25.83 -24.80 9.10
CA MET A 62 25.65 -24.02 7.86
C MET A 62 24.49 -24.56 7.00
N THR A 63 24.35 -25.88 6.87
CA THR A 63 23.23 -26.48 6.12
C THR A 63 21.89 -26.21 6.81
N ILE A 64 21.82 -26.28 8.14
CA ILE A 64 20.60 -25.96 8.89
C ILE A 64 20.19 -24.48 8.69
N VAL A 65 21.15 -23.55 8.77
CA VAL A 65 20.89 -22.11 8.60
C VAL A 65 20.39 -21.81 7.19
N ASP A 66 20.96 -22.43 6.16
CA ASP A 66 20.53 -22.25 4.78
C ASP A 66 19.10 -22.79 4.55
N ILE A 67 18.79 -24.00 5.05
CA ILE A 67 17.45 -24.59 4.98
C ILE A 67 16.42 -23.71 5.73
N ALA A 68 16.76 -23.19 6.90
CA ALA A 68 15.89 -22.31 7.67
C ALA A 68 15.67 -20.95 6.97
N GLY A 69 16.71 -20.40 6.34
CA GLY A 69 16.62 -19.19 5.52
C GLY A 69 15.66 -19.34 4.35
N GLN A 70 15.75 -20.45 3.62
CA GLN A 70 14.84 -20.76 2.51
C GLN A 70 13.39 -20.93 2.97
N ARG A 71 13.15 -21.55 4.14
CA ARG A 71 11.79 -21.74 4.68
C ARG A 71 11.08 -20.42 4.98
N ASN A 72 11.80 -19.40 5.46
CA ASN A 72 11.25 -18.07 5.66
C ASN A 72 10.85 -17.42 4.34
N THR A 73 11.67 -17.54 3.30
CA THR A 73 11.33 -17.03 1.96
C THR A 73 10.07 -17.69 1.38
N ILE A 74 9.89 -18.99 1.59
CA ILE A 74 8.68 -19.72 1.17
C ILE A 74 7.44 -19.21 1.92
N ALA A 75 7.57 -18.91 3.22
CA ALA A 75 6.48 -18.35 4.00
C ALA A 75 6.06 -16.96 3.49
N ASP A 76 7.04 -16.09 3.20
CA ASP A 76 6.81 -14.75 2.67
C ASP A 76 6.17 -14.79 1.26
N LEU A 77 6.61 -15.73 0.41
CA LEU A 77 6.01 -15.95 -0.91
C LEU A 77 4.56 -16.40 -0.81
N LYS A 78 4.24 -17.27 0.16
CA LYS A 78 2.87 -17.72 0.40
C LYS A 78 1.97 -16.58 0.86
N GLU A 79 2.46 -15.73 1.76
CA GLU A 79 1.71 -14.53 2.20
C GLU A 79 1.49 -13.55 1.05
N THR A 80 2.53 -13.31 0.23
CA THR A 80 2.44 -12.46 -0.95
C THR A 80 1.44 -12.99 -1.98
N ALA A 81 1.43 -14.31 -2.23
CA ALA A 81 0.47 -14.95 -3.12
C ALA A 81 -0.97 -14.79 -2.61
N LYS A 82 -1.19 -14.97 -1.30
CA LYS A 82 -2.50 -14.77 -0.67
C LYS A 82 -2.98 -13.32 -0.77
N ALA A 83 -2.08 -12.37 -0.53
CA ALA A 83 -2.38 -10.94 -0.67
C ALA A 83 -2.72 -10.58 -2.13
N LEU A 84 -2.02 -11.18 -3.10
CA LEU A 84 -2.29 -10.98 -4.52
C LEU A 84 -3.67 -11.52 -4.91
N GLU A 85 -4.02 -12.72 -4.46
CA GLU A 85 -5.34 -13.34 -4.69
C GLU A 85 -6.47 -12.48 -4.12
N GLU A 86 -6.31 -11.94 -2.91
CA GLU A 86 -7.32 -11.05 -2.32
C GLU A 86 -7.48 -9.75 -3.11
N ASN A 87 -6.37 -9.18 -3.61
CA ASN A 87 -6.40 -7.99 -4.46
C ASN A 87 -7.04 -8.25 -5.82
N LEU A 88 -6.79 -9.41 -6.44
CA LEU A 88 -7.46 -9.82 -7.68
C LEU A 88 -8.96 -9.95 -7.45
N ASN A 89 -9.38 -10.55 -6.34
CA ASN A 89 -10.79 -10.72 -6.03
C ASN A 89 -11.50 -9.37 -5.79
N LYS A 90 -10.83 -8.42 -5.11
CA LYS A 90 -11.31 -7.03 -4.97
C LYS A 90 -11.43 -6.34 -6.33
N THR A 91 -10.43 -6.51 -7.20
CA THR A 91 -10.42 -5.94 -8.55
C THR A 91 -11.57 -6.47 -9.39
N ASN A 92 -11.83 -7.78 -9.35
CA ASN A 92 -12.96 -8.38 -10.06
C ASN A 92 -14.31 -7.85 -9.57
N LYS A 93 -14.50 -7.70 -8.25
CA LYS A 93 -15.70 -7.07 -7.69
C LYS A 93 -15.87 -5.62 -8.14
N SER A 94 -14.78 -4.86 -8.20
CA SER A 94 -14.82 -3.50 -8.74
C SER A 94 -15.19 -3.49 -10.23
N LEU A 95 -14.70 -4.45 -11.01
CA LEU A 95 -15.01 -4.59 -12.44
C LEU A 95 -16.48 -4.95 -12.67
N GLU A 96 -17.04 -5.84 -11.84
CA GLU A 96 -18.46 -6.15 -11.82
C GLU A 96 -19.30 -4.91 -11.47
N MET A 97 -18.90 -4.15 -10.44
CA MET A 97 -19.56 -2.89 -10.09
C MET A 97 -19.53 -1.89 -11.25
N VAL A 98 -18.40 -1.77 -11.97
CA VAL A 98 -18.29 -0.92 -13.17
C VAL A 98 -19.24 -1.38 -14.27
N SER A 99 -19.33 -2.68 -14.54
CA SER A 99 -20.29 -3.23 -15.51
C SER A 99 -21.74 -2.94 -15.13
N THR A 100 -22.09 -3.07 -13.84
CA THR A 100 -23.44 -2.72 -13.38
C THR A 100 -23.72 -1.21 -13.49
N LEU A 101 -22.71 -0.36 -13.27
CA LEU A 101 -22.83 1.08 -13.45
C LEU A 101 -23.01 1.45 -14.92
N GLU A 102 -22.26 0.82 -15.83
CA GLU A 102 -22.44 0.97 -17.28
C GLU A 102 -23.87 0.63 -17.71
N SER A 103 -24.39 -0.53 -17.28
CA SER A 103 -25.76 -0.94 -17.58
C SER A 103 -26.79 0.06 -17.04
N ARG A 104 -26.59 0.57 -15.81
CA ARG A 104 -27.46 1.61 -15.24
C ARG A 104 -27.38 2.92 -16.03
N LEU A 105 -26.18 3.29 -16.48
CA LEU A 105 -25.96 4.50 -17.27
C LEU A 105 -26.64 4.39 -18.64
N GLU A 106 -26.51 3.25 -19.30
CA GLU A 106 -27.15 2.95 -20.58
C GLU A 106 -28.68 3.00 -20.45
N ASN A 107 -29.23 2.37 -19.41
CA ASN A 107 -30.67 2.45 -19.11
C ASN A 107 -31.13 3.89 -18.83
N SER A 108 -30.34 4.65 -18.07
CA SER A 108 -30.60 6.07 -17.80
C SER A 108 -30.57 6.89 -19.08
N MET A 109 -29.60 6.67 -19.97
CA MET A 109 -29.48 7.38 -21.23
C MET A 109 -30.62 7.04 -22.19
N ASN A 110 -31.01 5.77 -22.28
CA ASN A 110 -32.15 5.31 -23.09
C ASN A 110 -33.48 5.90 -22.58
N SER A 111 -33.69 5.95 -21.27
CA SER A 111 -34.89 6.59 -20.69
C SER A 111 -34.91 8.10 -20.93
N LEU A 112 -33.75 8.77 -20.81
CA LEU A 112 -33.63 10.19 -21.07
C LEU A 112 -33.86 10.52 -22.56
N GLN A 113 -33.38 9.67 -23.47
CA GLN A 113 -33.68 9.79 -24.90
C GLN A 113 -35.17 9.63 -25.19
N LYS A 114 -35.82 8.60 -24.62
CA LYS A 114 -37.29 8.43 -24.77
C LYS A 114 -38.07 9.62 -24.26
N ASN A 115 -37.71 10.12 -23.07
CA ASN A 115 -38.33 11.31 -22.50
C ASN A 115 -38.11 12.54 -23.40
N HIS A 116 -36.93 12.68 -24.00
CA HIS A 116 -36.63 13.76 -24.93
C HIS A 116 -37.46 13.67 -26.21
N GLU A 117 -37.61 12.48 -26.79
CA GLU A 117 -38.46 12.24 -27.96
C GLU A 117 -39.94 12.55 -27.65
N GLU A 118 -40.44 12.11 -26.50
CA GLU A 118 -41.81 12.38 -26.06
C GLU A 118 -42.05 13.87 -25.81
N LEU A 119 -41.08 14.56 -25.19
CA LEU A 119 -41.13 16.00 -24.99
C LEU A 119 -41.09 16.75 -26.33
N SER A 120 -40.21 16.35 -27.26
CA SER A 120 -40.10 16.97 -28.59
C SER A 120 -41.39 16.80 -29.39
N ARG A 121 -42.04 15.63 -29.32
CA ARG A 121 -43.37 15.41 -29.92
C ARG A 121 -44.41 16.32 -29.29
N SER A 122 -44.46 16.38 -27.97
CA SER A 122 -45.44 17.20 -27.24
C SER A 122 -45.28 18.68 -27.56
N ILE A 123 -44.04 19.18 -27.67
CA ILE A 123 -43.74 20.55 -28.09
C ILE A 123 -44.20 20.78 -29.53
N SER A 124 -43.92 19.85 -30.44
CA SER A 124 -44.33 19.96 -31.85
C SER A 124 -45.85 19.99 -31.99
N GLU A 125 -46.57 19.16 -31.22
CA GLU A 125 -48.03 19.17 -31.17
C GLU A 125 -48.59 20.48 -30.61
N LEU A 126 -47.97 21.02 -29.55
CA LEU A 126 -48.33 22.32 -28.99
C LEU A 126 -48.12 23.44 -30.03
N GLN A 127 -46.99 23.44 -30.73
CA GLN A 127 -46.67 24.44 -31.76
C GLN A 127 -47.68 24.41 -32.91
N HIS A 128 -47.99 23.22 -33.45
CA HIS A 128 -48.98 23.08 -34.52
C HIS A 128 -50.39 23.51 -34.07
N ARG A 129 -50.76 23.29 -32.80
CA ARG A 129 -52.05 23.73 -32.26
C ARG A 129 -52.08 25.24 -32.00
N TYR A 130 -50.97 25.83 -31.55
CA TYR A 130 -50.80 27.27 -31.38
C TYR A 130 -51.08 28.02 -32.69
N GLU A 131 -50.53 27.52 -33.80
CA GLU A 131 -50.75 28.07 -35.14
C GLU A 131 -52.22 27.94 -35.64
N SER A 132 -53.05 27.10 -35.01
CA SER A 132 -54.42 26.79 -35.50
C SER A 132 -55.59 27.27 -34.64
N LYS A 133 -55.42 27.55 -33.33
CA LYS A 133 -56.58 27.74 -32.41
C LYS A 133 -56.57 28.90 -31.40
N GLY A 134 -55.51 29.72 -31.32
CA GLY A 134 -55.48 30.91 -30.45
C GLY A 134 -55.32 30.64 -28.94
N GLU A 135 -54.91 31.70 -28.21
CA GLU A 135 -54.20 31.70 -26.91
C GLU A 135 -54.89 30.98 -25.71
N ASP A 136 -56.21 30.98 -25.61
CA ASP A 136 -56.88 30.68 -24.32
C ASP A 136 -56.88 29.19 -23.91
N ARG A 137 -56.63 28.25 -24.82
CA ARG A 137 -56.54 26.80 -24.50
C ARG A 137 -55.12 26.34 -24.12
N ILE A 138 -54.14 27.22 -24.24
CA ILE A 138 -52.72 26.85 -24.22
C ILE A 138 -52.19 26.78 -22.79
N VAL A 139 -52.72 27.61 -21.89
CA VAL A 139 -52.33 27.68 -20.47
C VAL A 139 -52.67 26.37 -19.74
N GLU A 140 -53.83 25.77 -20.03
CA GLU A 140 -54.29 24.53 -19.39
C GLU A 140 -53.47 23.29 -19.84
N GLU A 141 -52.96 23.29 -21.07
CA GLU A 141 -52.11 22.21 -21.58
C GLU A 141 -50.64 22.37 -21.19
N LEU A 142 -50.15 23.60 -21.01
CA LEU A 142 -48.84 23.86 -20.43
C LEU A 142 -48.74 23.33 -18.99
N GLU A 143 -49.82 23.46 -18.22
CA GLU A 143 -49.95 22.84 -16.90
C GLU A 143 -49.89 21.30 -16.97
N LYS A 144 -50.57 20.68 -17.95
CA LYS A 144 -50.50 19.22 -18.16
C LYS A 144 -49.10 18.75 -18.56
N LEU A 145 -48.43 19.49 -19.44
CA LEU A 145 -47.06 19.20 -19.86
C LEU A 145 -46.09 19.32 -18.67
N LYS A 146 -46.20 20.39 -17.89
CA LYS A 146 -45.42 20.59 -16.65
C LYS A 146 -45.63 19.45 -15.66
N LYS A 147 -46.87 18.97 -15.52
CA LYS A 147 -47.21 17.84 -14.64
C LYS A 147 -46.64 16.51 -15.14
N ASN A 148 -46.66 16.27 -16.46
CA ASN A 148 -46.05 15.07 -17.06
C ASN A 148 -44.52 15.09 -16.92
N ILE A 149 -43.86 16.23 -17.15
CA ILE A 149 -42.41 16.39 -16.93
C ILE A 149 -42.04 16.16 -15.46
N SER A 150 -42.86 16.66 -14.54
CA SER A 150 -42.63 16.48 -13.09
C SER A 150 -42.82 15.03 -12.63
N ASN A 151 -43.58 14.22 -13.37
CA ASN A 151 -43.81 12.80 -13.07
C ASN A 151 -42.81 11.87 -13.79
N SER A 152 -42.21 12.31 -14.90
CA SER A 152 -41.26 11.52 -15.69
C SER A 152 -39.79 11.77 -15.33
N MET A 153 -39.48 12.83 -14.57
CA MET A 153 -38.17 12.97 -13.94
C MET A 153 -38.02 11.98 -12.78
N PRO A 154 -36.98 11.12 -12.76
CA PRO A 154 -36.67 10.34 -11.58
C PRO A 154 -36.36 11.31 -10.44
N SER A 155 -37.15 11.22 -9.37
CA SER A 155 -36.97 12.03 -8.17
C SER A 155 -35.54 11.85 -7.65
N GLN A 156 -34.73 12.91 -7.74
CA GLN A 156 -33.35 12.97 -7.23
C GLN A 156 -33.23 12.71 -5.70
N SER A 157 -34.34 12.43 -5.01
CA SER A 157 -34.38 12.28 -3.56
C SER A 157 -33.64 11.03 -3.06
N THR A 158 -33.51 9.97 -3.86
CA THR A 158 -32.89 8.72 -3.42
C THR A 158 -31.35 8.79 -3.35
N ASN A 159 -30.71 9.65 -4.14
CA ASN A 159 -29.25 9.80 -4.14
C ASN A 159 -28.71 10.80 -3.10
N SER A 160 -29.58 11.60 -2.46
CA SER A 160 -29.14 12.67 -1.55
C SER A 160 -28.50 12.17 -0.26
N LYS A 161 -28.96 11.03 0.27
CA LYS A 161 -28.42 10.45 1.51
C LYS A 161 -27.04 9.84 1.31
N GLU A 162 -26.85 9.05 0.25
CA GLU A 162 -25.59 8.38 -0.04
C GLU A 162 -24.49 9.39 -0.43
N LEU A 163 -24.84 10.45 -1.18
CA LEU A 163 -23.94 11.58 -1.46
C LEU A 163 -23.59 12.38 -0.20
N ASN A 164 -24.56 12.59 0.71
CA ASN A 164 -24.28 13.25 1.99
C ASN A 164 -23.38 12.42 2.89
N ASP A 165 -23.58 11.10 2.96
CA ASP A 165 -22.75 10.20 3.75
C ASP A 165 -21.31 10.14 3.20
N LEU A 166 -21.16 10.09 1.87
CA LEU A 166 -19.85 10.20 1.20
C LEU A 166 -19.17 11.55 1.48
N ARG A 167 -19.93 12.65 1.46
CA ARG A 167 -19.41 14.00 1.74
C ARG A 167 -18.94 14.11 3.19
N ILE A 168 -19.75 13.69 4.15
CA ILE A 168 -19.44 13.68 5.59
C ILE A 168 -18.20 12.82 5.86
N ASN A 169 -18.11 11.64 5.25
CA ASN A 169 -16.94 10.76 5.41
C ASN A 169 -15.67 11.40 4.81
N SER A 170 -15.78 12.05 3.64
CA SER A 170 -14.64 12.71 3.00
C SER A 170 -14.09 13.90 3.82
N GLU A 171 -14.98 14.66 4.47
CA GLU A 171 -14.60 15.77 5.33
C GLU A 171 -13.94 15.29 6.63
N ARG A 172 -14.51 14.27 7.27
CA ARG A 172 -13.92 13.62 8.45
C ARG A 172 -12.51 13.10 8.15
N GLN A 173 -12.34 12.41 7.04
CA GLN A 173 -11.03 11.92 6.60
C GLN A 173 -10.03 13.06 6.33
N ARG A 174 -10.49 14.21 5.84
CA ARG A 174 -9.64 15.40 5.64
C ARG A 174 -9.21 16.01 6.97
N GLN A 175 -10.09 16.07 7.96
CA GLN A 175 -9.77 16.60 9.29
C GLN A 175 -8.75 15.71 10.01
N ILE A 176 -8.93 14.38 9.99
CA ILE A 176 -7.98 13.43 10.58
C ILE A 176 -6.60 13.57 9.93
N ARG A 177 -6.53 13.68 8.60
CA ARG A 177 -5.24 13.89 7.90
C ARG A 177 -4.54 15.18 8.31
N LYS A 178 -5.30 16.26 8.55
CA LYS A 178 -4.72 17.54 9.01
C LYS A 178 -4.18 17.42 10.43
N ALA A 179 -4.93 16.81 11.34
CA ALA A 179 -4.50 16.60 12.73
C ALA A 179 -3.28 15.69 12.85
N VAL A 180 -3.21 14.62 12.04
CA VAL A 180 -2.01 13.77 11.99
C VAL A 180 -0.80 14.56 11.50
N ARG A 181 -1.01 15.45 10.53
CA ARG A 181 0.07 16.27 9.99
C ARG A 181 0.54 17.31 11.02
N SER A 182 -0.35 18.07 11.65
CA SER A 182 0.02 19.05 12.70
C SER A 182 0.82 18.38 13.81
N PHE A 183 0.34 17.23 14.30
CA PHE A 183 1.03 16.49 15.35
C PHE A 183 2.47 16.08 14.96
N LEU A 184 2.66 15.67 13.71
CA LEU A 184 3.98 15.28 13.20
C LEU A 184 4.88 16.48 12.84
N GLU A 185 4.33 17.67 12.63
CA GLU A 185 5.09 18.92 12.47
C GLU A 185 5.68 19.34 13.84
N ASP A 186 4.94 19.14 14.92
CA ASP A 186 5.37 19.48 16.29
C ASP A 186 6.27 18.43 16.94
N LYS A 187 6.15 17.15 16.55
CA LYS A 187 6.94 16.04 17.11
C LYS A 187 7.49 15.12 16.02
N GLU A 188 8.74 15.38 15.63
CA GLU A 188 9.47 14.48 14.74
C GLU A 188 9.77 13.14 15.40
N GLY A 189 9.48 12.04 14.70
CA GLY A 189 9.89 10.70 15.11
C GLY A 189 8.95 10.06 16.15
N SER A 190 7.65 10.33 16.05
CA SER A 190 6.63 9.71 16.91
C SER A 190 6.23 8.31 16.45
N SER A 191 5.98 7.43 17.41
CA SER A 191 5.43 6.09 17.16
C SER A 191 3.92 6.15 16.88
N PHE A 192 3.37 5.13 16.20
CA PHE A 192 1.92 5.06 15.95
C PHE A 192 1.10 5.12 17.25
N SER A 193 1.59 4.49 18.32
CA SER A 193 0.99 4.52 19.66
C SER A 193 0.98 5.92 20.27
N GLU A 194 2.03 6.72 20.08
CA GLU A 194 2.08 8.10 20.56
C GLU A 194 1.10 9.00 19.79
N ILE A 195 0.99 8.79 18.48
CA ILE A 195 0.03 9.50 17.63
C ILE A 195 -1.41 9.16 18.07
N LEU A 196 -1.69 7.88 18.35
CA LEU A 196 -3.00 7.40 18.78
C LEU A 196 -3.48 8.02 20.11
N VAL A 197 -2.54 8.32 21.01
CA VAL A 197 -2.83 8.89 22.35
C VAL A 197 -2.75 10.42 22.34
N SER A 198 -2.44 11.05 21.21
CA SER A 198 -2.32 12.50 21.13
C SER A 198 -3.66 13.20 21.44
N GLN A 199 -3.56 14.31 22.18
CA GLN A 199 -4.72 15.10 22.58
C GLN A 199 -5.51 15.59 21.36
N GLU A 200 -4.82 16.01 20.30
CA GLU A 200 -5.43 16.45 19.03
C GLU A 200 -6.28 15.38 18.34
N LEU A 201 -5.87 14.11 18.41
CA LEU A 201 -6.62 12.99 17.81
C LEU A 201 -7.74 12.47 18.72
N SER A 202 -7.61 12.68 20.03
CA SER A 202 -8.66 12.39 21.00
C SER A 202 -9.86 13.34 20.87
N GLU A 203 -9.62 14.61 20.54
CA GLU A 203 -10.68 15.63 20.33
C GLU A 203 -11.56 15.33 19.10
N ILE A 204 -10.99 14.66 18.09
CA ILE A 204 -11.71 14.30 16.84
C ILE A 204 -12.38 12.92 16.95
N SER A 205 -12.21 12.20 18.08
CA SER A 205 -12.72 10.83 18.27
C SER A 205 -12.30 9.90 17.12
N ALA A 206 -11.04 10.01 16.69
CA ALA A 206 -10.51 9.23 15.59
C ALA A 206 -10.34 7.76 16.01
N ILE A 207 -10.98 6.85 15.28
CA ILE A 207 -10.87 5.41 15.53
C ILE A 207 -9.50 4.92 14.99
N PRO A 208 -8.83 3.93 15.63
CA PRO A 208 -7.52 3.43 15.17
C PRO A 208 -7.48 3.03 13.69
N THR A 209 -8.59 2.54 13.14
CA THR A 209 -8.73 2.18 11.71
C THR A 209 -8.67 3.40 10.79
N GLU A 210 -9.33 4.50 11.15
CA GLU A 210 -9.32 5.75 10.39
C GLU A 210 -7.94 6.41 10.42
N LEU A 211 -7.29 6.39 11.58
CA LEU A 211 -5.92 6.90 11.74
C LEU A 211 -4.92 6.11 10.88
N LYS A 212 -5.01 4.78 10.89
CA LYS A 212 -4.17 3.91 10.07
C LYS A 212 -4.37 4.16 8.58
N ALA A 213 -5.61 4.40 8.15
CA ALA A 213 -5.92 4.74 6.76
C ALA A 213 -5.33 6.12 6.36
N ALA A 214 -5.46 7.12 7.23
CA ALA A 214 -4.89 8.45 7.01
C ALA A 214 -3.36 8.42 6.91
N MET A 215 -2.68 7.67 7.80
CA MET A 215 -1.23 7.53 7.78
C MET A 215 -0.73 6.77 6.54
N LYS A 216 -1.42 5.70 6.14
CA LYS A 216 -1.11 4.96 4.90
C LYS A 216 -1.24 5.87 3.67
N TYR A 217 -2.23 6.76 3.66
CA TYR A 217 -2.40 7.75 2.61
C TYR A 217 -1.25 8.77 2.60
N LEU A 218 -0.89 9.34 3.75
CA LEU A 218 0.21 10.31 3.87
C LEU A 218 1.57 9.72 3.45
N LEU A 219 1.82 8.45 3.77
CA LEU A 219 2.98 7.71 3.29
C LEU A 219 2.98 7.55 1.76
N ARG A 220 1.83 7.22 1.18
CA ARG A 220 1.70 7.00 -0.28
C ARG A 220 1.95 8.28 -1.07
N ILE A 221 1.50 9.43 -0.58
CA ILE A 221 1.75 10.73 -1.23
C ILE A 221 3.13 11.32 -0.89
N GLY A 222 3.94 10.62 -0.08
CA GLY A 222 5.28 11.04 0.30
C GLY A 222 5.35 12.21 1.29
N GLY A 223 4.25 12.55 1.96
CA GLY A 223 4.21 13.62 2.96
C GLY A 223 4.74 13.19 4.33
N VAL A 224 4.78 11.88 4.60
CA VAL A 224 5.32 11.29 5.82
C VAL A 224 6.31 10.20 5.43
N ILE A 225 7.42 10.10 6.16
CA ILE A 225 8.41 9.04 6.05
C ILE A 225 8.39 8.17 7.32
N VAL A 226 8.73 6.90 7.15
CA VAL A 226 8.89 5.97 8.28
C VAL A 226 10.36 5.57 8.37
N SER A 227 10.96 5.78 9.54
CA SER A 227 12.31 5.34 9.85
C SER A 227 12.29 4.65 11.21
N ASN A 228 12.76 3.40 11.28
CA ASN A 228 12.79 2.60 12.51
C ASN A 228 11.44 2.53 13.26
N GLY A 229 10.33 2.42 12.52
CA GLY A 229 8.98 2.35 13.10
C GLY A 229 8.43 3.68 13.62
N LYS A 230 9.16 4.79 13.42
CA LYS A 230 8.76 6.15 13.77
C LYS A 230 8.38 6.94 12.52
N TYR A 231 7.38 7.79 12.66
CA TYR A 231 6.85 8.63 11.60
C TYR A 231 7.39 10.05 11.74
N SER A 232 7.80 10.66 10.64
CA SER A 232 8.16 12.07 10.57
C SER A 232 7.73 12.68 9.25
N ILE A 233 7.57 14.00 9.21
CA ILE A 233 7.22 14.70 7.98
C ILE A 233 8.43 14.81 7.08
N ARG A 234 8.18 14.65 5.78
CA ARG A 234 9.16 14.94 4.76
C ARG A 234 9.04 16.43 4.41
N ASN A 235 9.96 17.24 4.94
CA ASN A 235 10.16 18.61 4.49
C ASN A 235 10.71 18.64 3.05
#